data_AF-A0A8T0UFY0-F1
#
_entry.id   AF-A0A8T0UFY0-F1
#
_cell.length_a   1.000
_cell.length_b   1.000
_cell.length_c   1.000
_cell.angle_alpha   90.00
_cell.angle_beta   90.00
_cell.angle_gamma   90.00
#
_symmetry.space_group_name_H-M   'P 1'
#
loop_
_entity.id
_entity.type
_entity.pdbx_description
1 polymer ?
#
loop_
_entity_poly.entity_id
_entity_poly.type
_entity_poly.pdbx_seq_one_letter_code
_entity_poly.pdbx_strand_id
1 'polypeptide(L)' 'MPGLTAWTGFFDVGKPKKGDYVFVSAASGGVGQLVGQLAMLTGGGGGAIM' A
#
# COMPACT_ATOMS: atom_id res chain seq x y z
N MET A 1 -14.35 -7.03 -2.33
CA MET A 1 -13.09 -7.65 -2.79
C MET A 1 -11.89 -6.82 -2.31
N PRO A 2 -11.40 -7.03 -1.08
CA PRO A 2 -10.34 -6.19 -0.51
C PRO A 2 -9.03 -6.20 -1.30
N GLY A 3 -8.63 -7.37 -1.84
CA GLY A 3 -7.39 -7.51 -2.60
C GLY A 3 -7.37 -6.77 -3.94
N LEU A 4 -8.48 -6.83 -4.70
CA LEU A 4 -8.55 -6.09 -5.96
C LEU A 4 -8.51 -4.59 -5.73
N THR A 5 -9.23 -4.09 -4.72
CA THR A 5 -9.22 -2.66 -4.35
C THR A 5 -7.85 -2.21 -3.86
N ALA A 6 -7.17 -3.02 -3.05
CA ALA A 6 -5.80 -2.74 -2.61
C ALA A 6 -4.84 -2.67 -3.81
N TRP A 7 -4.94 -3.64 -4.73
CA TRP A 7 -4.06 -3.71 -5.90
C TRP A 7 -4.25 -2.54 -6.86
N THR A 8 -5.48 -2.27 -7.30
CA THR A 8 -5.76 -1.19 -8.27
C THR A 8 -5.50 0.18 -7.64
N GLY A 9 -5.89 0.38 -6.38
CA GLY A 9 -5.60 1.61 -5.65
C GLY A 9 -4.10 1.87 -5.52
N PHE A 10 -3.32 0.82 -5.22
CA PHE A 10 -1.89 0.94 -5.02
C PHE A 10 -1.12 1.07 -6.36
N PHE A 11 -1.35 0.20 -7.34
CA PHE A 11 -0.59 0.16 -8.58
C PHE A 11 -1.14 1.04 -9.71
N ASP A 12 -2.45 1.13 -9.87
CA ASP A 12 -3.03 1.86 -11.01
C ASP A 12 -3.30 3.33 -10.67
N VAL A 13 -3.73 3.62 -9.45
CA VAL A 13 -4.07 4.99 -9.02
C VAL A 13 -2.86 5.65 -8.34
N GLY A 14 -2.29 5.01 -7.31
CA GLY A 14 -1.19 5.57 -6.53
C GLY A 14 0.16 5.58 -7.25
N LYS A 15 0.45 4.54 -8.05
CA LYS A 15 1.72 4.36 -8.80
C LYS A 15 2.97 4.73 -7.98
N PRO A 16 3.12 4.21 -6.74
CA PRO A 16 4.23 4.58 -5.87
C PRO A 16 5.55 4.12 -6.47
N LYS A 17 6.60 4.91 -6.28
CA LYS A 17 7.95 4.59 -6.73
C LYS A 17 8.78 4.06 -5.57
N LYS A 18 9.85 3.34 -5.93
CA LYS A 18 10.82 2.86 -4.95
C LYS A 18 11.38 4.03 -4.15
N GLY A 19 11.26 3.96 -2.82
CA GLY A 19 11.70 5.02 -1.91
C GLY A 19 10.64 6.06 -1.54
N ASP A 20 9.44 6.02 -2.14
CA ASP A 20 8.31 6.85 -1.70
C ASP A 20 7.79 6.36 -0.35
N TYR A 21 7.24 7.29 0.44
CA TYR A 21 6.50 6.98 1.67
C TYR A 21 5.01 6.83 1.35
N VAL A 22 4.40 5.78 1.89
CA VAL A 22 2.97 5.49 1.72
C VAL A 22 2.29 5.61 3.07
N PHE A 23 1.24 6.44 3.13
CA PHE A 23 0.35 6.57 4.28
C PHE A 23 -0.92 5.78 4.05
N VAL A 24 -1.30 4.92 5.00
CA VAL A 24 -2.47 4.06 4.89
C VAL A 24 -3.45 4.40 5.99
N SER A 25 -4.51 5.14 5.67
CA SER A 25 -5.61 5.36 6.61
C SER A 25 -6.32 4.04 6.92
N ALA A 26 -6.61 3.79 8.20
CA ALA A 26 -7.27 2.56 8.65
C ALA A 26 -6.51 1.27 8.26
N ALA A 27 -5.19 1.25 8.51
CA ALA A 27 -4.32 0.10 8.26
C ALA A 27 -4.80 -1.22 8.92
N SER A 28 -5.61 -1.14 9.98
CA SER A 28 -6.22 -2.31 10.64
C SER A 28 -7.29 -3.02 9.80
N GLY A 29 -7.85 -2.37 8.79
CA GLY A 29 -8.89 -2.94 7.91
C GLY A 29 -8.34 -3.86 6.81
N GLY A 30 -9.20 -4.68 6.21
CA GLY A 30 -8.78 -5.70 5.23
C GLY A 30 -8.11 -5.16 3.97
N VAL A 31 -8.44 -3.95 3.52
CA VAL A 31 -7.71 -3.29 2.41
C VAL A 31 -6.38 -2.73 2.90
N GLY A 32 -6.38 -2.06 4.05
CA GLY A 32 -5.20 -1.43 4.63
C GLY A 32 -4.07 -2.41 4.91
N GLN A 33 -4.39 -3.58 5.46
CA GLN A 33 -3.40 -4.64 5.69
C GLN A 33 -2.74 -5.13 4.39
N LEU A 34 -3.52 -5.29 3.31
CA LEU A 34 -3.00 -5.72 2.02
C LEU A 34 -2.13 -4.63 1.37
N VAL A 35 -2.54 -3.37 1.45
CA VAL A 35 -1.73 -2.24 0.95
C VAL A 35 -0.40 -2.15 1.70
N GLY A 36 -0.40 -2.34 3.03
CA GLY A 36 0.83 -2.36 3.83
C GLY A 36 1.80 -3.45 3.37
N GLN A 37 1.31 -4.66 3.11
CA GLN A 37 2.12 -5.76 2.56
C GLN A 37 2.66 -5.43 1.15
N LEU A 38 1.81 -4.89 0.27
CA LEU A 38 2.22 -4.50 -1.07
C LEU A 38 3.30 -3.41 -1.05
N ALA A 39 3.17 -2.42 -0.16
CA ALA A 39 4.15 -1.33 0.00
C ALA A 39 5.52 -1.84 0.45
N MET A 40 5.56 -2.82 1.36
CA MET A 40 6.81 -3.46 1.78
C MET A 40 7.46 -4.25 0.62
N LEU A 41 6.67 -4.97 -0.18
CA LEU A 41 7.17 -5.80 -1.27
C LEU A 41 7.67 -5.01 -2.49
N THR A 42 7.06 -3.86 -2.78
CA THR A 42 7.38 -3.04 -3.98
C THR A 42 8.59 -2.12 -3.81
N GLY A 43 9.24 -2.14 -2.64
CA GLY A 43 10.50 -1.46 -2.44
C GLY A 43 10.39 -0.04 -1.88
N GLY A 44 9.37 0.24 -1.07
CA GLY A 44 9.38 1.41 -0.20
C GLY A 44 10.55 1.31 0.79
N GLY A 45 11.66 1.99 0.49
CA GLY A 45 12.77 2.17 1.43
C GLY A 45 12.39 3.03 2.65
N GLY A 46 11.19 3.60 2.67
CA GLY A 46 10.56 4.18 3.85
C GLY A 46 9.34 3.36 4.22
N GLY A 47 9.30 2.79 5.43
CA GLY A 47 8.20 1.97 5.88
C GLY A 47 6.84 2.63 5.63
N ALA A 48 5.84 1.83 5.28
CA ALA A 48 4.46 2.28 5.36
C ALA A 48 4.25 2.82 6.78
N ILE A 49 3.95 4.11 6.90
CA ILE A 49 3.49 4.68 8.15
C ILE A 49 2.03 4.23 8.28
N MET A 50 1.86 3.10 8.98
CA MET A 50 0.55 2.55 9.33
C MET A 50 -0.21 3.46 10.27
#